data_AF-A0A679FSM8-F1
#
_entry.id   AF-A0A679FSM8-F1
#
_cell.length_a   1.000
_cell.length_b   1.000
_cell.length_c   1.000
_cell.angle_alpha   90.00
_cell.angle_beta   90.00
_cell.angle_gamma   90.00
#
_symmetry.space_group_name_H-M   'P 1'
#
loop_
_entity.id
_entity.type
_entity.pdbx_description
1 polymer ?
#
loop_
_entity_poly.entity_id
_entity_poly.type
_entity_poly.pdbx_seq_one_letter_code
_entity_poly.pdbx_strand_id
1 'polypeptide(L)'
;MKKLLIVRSASMQQLDKNLKTIIKKFPDYEYHMLTHEHSVKLVEKYDVIKKIIVYPYKESFSIKRQVPELKNETYDVVIIPVANLTGAGFFNVFQFSLSLKAKKRVVCNLISDLWDITPGQIRWMRIKHIMMSIISMAGSMIAGLFVLWLLPLKLKRLEKKGE
;
A
#
# COMPACT_ATOMS: atom_id res chain seq x y z
N MET A 1 13.06 -25.37 2.12
CA MET A 1 12.41 -24.47 3.11
C MET A 1 11.48 -23.51 2.39
N LYS A 2 10.32 -23.19 2.98
CA LYS A 2 9.37 -22.23 2.38
C LYS A 2 9.77 -20.80 2.75
N LYS A 3 9.70 -19.87 1.80
CA LYS A 3 10.12 -18.47 2.01
C LYS A 3 8.92 -17.53 2.06
N LEU A 4 8.91 -16.64 3.05
CA LEU A 4 7.90 -15.61 3.23
C LEU A 4 8.56 -14.24 3.18
N LEU A 5 8.03 -13.34 2.34
CA LEU A 5 8.48 -11.95 2.29
C LEU A 5 7.42 -11.03 2.87
N ILE A 6 7.81 -10.19 3.82
CA ILE A 6 7.00 -9.09 4.33
C ILE A 6 7.43 -7.81 3.62
N VAL A 7 6.53 -7.20 2.83
CA VAL A 7 6.79 -5.89 2.23
C VAL A 7 6.35 -4.83 3.24
N ARG A 8 7.29 -4.31 4.03
CA ARG A 8 6.97 -3.40 5.13
C ARG A 8 6.49 -2.05 4.55
N SER A 9 5.18 -1.87 4.56
CA SER A 9 4.53 -0.62 4.16
C SER A 9 3.77 0.09 5.28
N ALA A 10 3.46 -0.62 6.38
CA ALA A 10 2.85 -0.07 7.57
C ALA A 10 3.90 0.41 8.61
N SER A 11 3.45 1.14 9.63
CA SER A 11 4.28 1.58 10.76
C SER A 11 4.85 0.39 11.54
N MET A 12 5.95 0.61 12.27
CA MET A 12 6.56 -0.47 13.07
C MET A 12 5.64 -0.96 14.19
N GLN A 13 4.90 -0.05 14.83
CA GLN A 13 3.89 -0.42 15.84
C GLN A 13 2.83 -1.38 15.27
N GLN A 14 2.43 -1.17 14.02
CA GLN A 14 1.49 -2.07 13.36
C GLN A 14 2.13 -3.40 12.99
N LEU A 15 3.40 -3.37 12.58
CA LEU A 15 4.18 -4.57 12.31
C LEU A 15 4.31 -5.43 13.57
N ASP A 16 4.57 -4.85 14.75
CA ASP A 16 4.66 -5.60 16.01
C ASP A 16 3.42 -6.46 16.29
N LYS A 17 2.24 -5.89 16.04
CA LYS A 17 0.95 -6.58 16.20
C LYS A 17 0.78 -7.65 15.13
N ASN A 18 0.98 -7.27 13.87
CA ASN A 18 0.77 -8.14 12.71
C ASN A 18 1.74 -9.32 12.69
N LEU A 19 2.99 -9.13 13.11
CA LEU A 19 4.04 -10.15 13.07
C LEU A 19 3.68 -11.35 13.94
N LYS A 20 3.10 -11.15 15.13
CA LYS A 20 2.64 -12.25 15.99
C LYS A 20 1.61 -13.13 15.27
N THR A 21 0.64 -12.52 14.60
CA THR A 21 -0.40 -13.25 13.87
C THR A 21 0.15 -13.94 12.62
N ILE A 22 1.07 -13.29 11.90
CA ILE A 22 1.75 -13.88 10.74
C ILE A 22 2.55 -15.12 11.19
N ILE A 23 3.31 -15.03 12.28
CA ILE A 23 4.09 -16.15 12.83
C ILE A 23 3.18 -17.33 13.16
N LYS A 24 2.05 -17.07 13.82
CA LYS A 24 1.07 -18.12 14.16
C LYS A 24 0.50 -18.80 12.91
N LYS A 25 0.30 -18.07 11.82
CA LYS A 25 -0.25 -18.61 10.56
C LYS A 25 0.80 -19.32 9.69
N PHE A 26 2.07 -18.94 9.80
CA PHE A 26 3.16 -19.44 8.97
C PHE A 26 4.39 -19.88 9.79
N PRO A 27 4.26 -20.79 10.76
CA PRO A 27 5.33 -21.10 11.71
C PRO A 27 6.62 -21.63 11.05
N ASP A 28 6.50 -22.40 9.97
CA ASP A 28 7.62 -23.11 9.33
C ASP A 28 8.24 -22.35 8.13
N TYR A 29 8.06 -21.03 8.07
CA TYR A 29 8.54 -20.20 6.97
C TYR A 29 9.81 -19.46 7.37
N GLU A 30 10.72 -19.28 6.40
CA GLU A 30 11.85 -18.37 6.53
C GLU A 30 11.37 -16.93 6.26
N TYR A 31 11.51 -16.06 7.25
CA TYR A 31 10.99 -14.69 7.18
C TYR A 31 12.03 -13.74 6.60
N HIS A 32 11.70 -13.15 5.47
CA HIS A 32 12.43 -12.06 4.86
C HIS A 32 11.59 -10.78 4.98
N MET A 33 12.24 -9.63 5.10
CA MET A 33 11.56 -8.34 5.16
C MET A 33 12.16 -7.35 4.19
N LEU A 34 11.32 -6.76 3.35
CA LEU A 34 11.68 -5.62 2.52
C LEU A 34 11.27 -4.33 3.24
N THR A 35 12.24 -3.44 3.50
CA THR A 35 11.99 -2.14 4.14
C THR A 35 12.85 -1.04 3.53
N HIS A 36 12.50 0.22 3.74
CA HIS A 36 13.37 1.35 3.47
C HIS A 36 14.54 1.42 4.47
N GLU A 37 15.64 2.03 4.02
CA GLU A 37 16.92 2.17 4.74
C GLU A 37 16.77 2.69 6.18
N HIS A 38 16.01 3.78 6.38
CA HIS A 38 15.82 4.41 7.70
C HIS A 38 15.21 3.48 8.77
N SER A 39 14.66 2.34 8.35
CA SER A 39 13.96 1.40 9.22
C SER A 39 14.70 0.09 9.46
N VAL A 40 15.86 -0.11 8.82
CA VAL A 40 16.66 -1.34 8.96
C VAL A 40 16.99 -1.62 10.43
N LYS A 41 17.51 -0.62 11.15
CA LYS A 41 17.85 -0.73 12.59
C LYS A 41 16.67 -1.12 13.49
N LEU A 42 15.45 -0.81 13.08
CA LEU A 42 14.25 -1.19 13.83
C LEU A 42 13.86 -2.64 13.52
N VAL A 43 14.08 -3.08 12.28
CA VAL A 43 13.79 -4.46 11.85
C VAL A 43 14.81 -5.46 12.40
N GLU A 44 16.07 -5.05 12.58
CA GLU A 44 17.13 -5.89 13.18
C GLU A 44 16.78 -6.37 14.59
N LYS A 45 15.84 -5.71 15.28
CA LYS A 45 15.37 -6.12 16.61
C LYS A 45 14.49 -7.37 16.59
N TYR A 46 14.04 -7.84 15.42
CA TYR A 46 13.19 -9.02 15.31
C TYR A 46 14.02 -10.26 14.97
N ASP A 47 14.26 -11.11 15.95
CA ASP A 47 15.04 -12.36 15.80
C ASP A 47 14.46 -13.33 14.76
N VAL A 48 13.16 -13.23 14.51
CA VAL A 48 12.45 -14.08 13.54
C VAL A 48 12.82 -13.74 12.09
N ILE A 49 13.25 -12.50 11.81
CA ILE A 49 13.56 -12.04 10.46
C ILE A 49 14.99 -12.46 10.09
N LYS A 50 15.12 -13.44 9.19
CA LYS A 50 16.41 -13.99 8.76
C LYS A 50 17.14 -13.12 7.75
N LYS A 51 16.41 -12.42 6.90
CA LYS A 51 16.97 -11.56 5.85
C LYS A 51 16.24 -10.23 5.78
N ILE A 52 17.00 -9.14 5.89
CA ILE A 52 16.50 -7.78 5.68
C ILE A 52 16.98 -7.32 4.31
N ILE A 53 16.04 -6.97 3.44
CA ILE A 53 16.28 -6.43 2.11
C ILE A 53 15.96 -4.94 2.15
N VAL A 54 16.91 -4.12 1.70
CA VAL A 54 16.74 -2.68 1.66
C VAL A 54 16.15 -2.28 0.31
N TYR A 55 15.03 -1.58 0.34
CA TYR A 55 14.46 -0.97 -0.85
C TYR A 55 15.34 0.23 -1.25
N PRO A 56 16.00 0.20 -2.43
CA PRO A 56 17.09 1.13 -2.75
C PRO A 56 16.60 2.51 -3.20
N TYR A 57 15.30 2.77 -3.18
CA TYR A 57 14.70 4.01 -3.64
C TYR A 57 14.09 4.78 -2.45
N LYS A 58 14.20 6.11 -2.48
CA LYS A 58 13.68 6.98 -1.41
C LYS A 58 12.17 7.15 -1.51
N GLU A 59 11.62 7.03 -2.70
CA GLU A 59 10.20 7.21 -2.97
C GLU A 59 9.39 5.97 -2.61
N SER A 60 8.07 6.08 -2.65
CA SER A 60 7.19 4.95 -2.38
C SER A 60 7.42 3.77 -3.34
N PHE A 61 7.04 2.58 -2.87
CA PHE A 61 6.99 1.35 -3.67
C PHE A 61 6.30 1.58 -5.01
N SER A 62 6.89 1.05 -6.08
CA SER A 62 6.36 1.18 -7.43
C SER A 62 6.65 -0.07 -8.24
N ILE A 63 5.68 -0.51 -9.03
CA ILE A 63 5.84 -1.66 -9.94
C ILE A 63 7.03 -1.52 -10.90
N LYS A 64 7.41 -0.27 -11.24
CA LYS A 64 8.54 0.04 -12.13
C LYS A 64 9.90 -0.01 -11.42
N ARG A 65 9.92 0.14 -10.09
CA ARG A 65 11.11 0.19 -9.25
C ARG A 65 11.36 -1.18 -8.63
N GLN A 66 11.89 -2.09 -9.44
CA GLN A 66 12.21 -3.44 -8.99
C GLN A 66 13.45 -3.43 -8.09
N VAL A 67 13.45 -4.29 -7.08
CA VAL A 67 14.62 -4.50 -6.22
C VAL A 67 15.48 -5.59 -6.86
N PRO A 68 16.74 -5.30 -7.26
CA PRO A 68 17.58 -6.27 -7.96
C PRO A 68 17.75 -7.59 -7.20
N GLU A 69 17.92 -7.52 -5.87
CA GLU A 69 18.04 -8.69 -4.98
C GLU A 69 16.82 -9.62 -5.04
N LEU A 70 15.63 -9.06 -5.29
CA LEU A 70 14.38 -9.83 -5.33
C LEU A 70 14.06 -10.42 -6.71
N LYS A 71 14.79 -10.01 -7.77
CA LYS A 71 14.49 -10.42 -9.15
C LYS A 71 14.68 -11.93 -9.38
N ASN A 72 15.67 -12.50 -8.71
CA ASN A 72 16.03 -13.92 -8.85
C ASN A 72 15.51 -14.79 -7.69
N GLU A 73 14.89 -14.19 -6.69
CA GLU A 73 14.30 -14.92 -5.58
C GLU A 73 12.83 -15.24 -5.85
N THR A 74 12.40 -16.38 -5.35
CA THR A 74 10.99 -16.80 -5.39
C THR A 74 10.49 -16.98 -3.96
N TYR A 75 9.29 -16.48 -3.71
CA TYR A 75 8.64 -16.56 -2.41
C TYR A 75 7.37 -17.40 -2.50
N ASP A 76 7.15 -18.24 -1.50
CA ASP A 76 5.91 -18.99 -1.39
C ASP A 76 4.76 -18.06 -0.99
N VAL A 77 5.05 -17.10 -0.09
CA VAL A 77 4.07 -16.12 0.40
C VAL A 77 4.69 -14.73 0.43
N VAL A 78 3.97 -13.75 -0.11
CA VAL A 78 4.24 -12.33 0.11
C VAL A 78 3.13 -11.76 1.00
N ILE A 79 3.51 -11.22 2.16
CA ILE A 79 2.61 -10.50 3.05
C ILE A 79 2.68 -9.01 2.73
N ILE A 80 1.51 -8.39 2.62
CA ILE A 80 1.31 -6.96 2.40
C ILE A 80 0.61 -6.39 3.63
N PRO A 81 1.34 -5.90 4.64
CA PRO A 81 0.77 -5.21 5.79
C PRO A 81 0.18 -3.88 5.34
N VAL A 82 -1.07 -3.60 5.68
CA VAL A 82 -1.78 -2.35 5.39
C VAL A 82 -2.32 -1.75 6.67
N ALA A 83 -2.27 -0.41 6.78
CA ALA A 83 -2.68 0.31 7.99
C ALA A 83 -4.19 0.64 8.04
N ASN A 84 -5.00 0.03 7.18
CA ASN A 84 -6.45 0.22 7.12
C ASN A 84 -7.14 -1.12 6.83
N LEU A 85 -8.45 -1.19 7.10
CA LEU A 85 -9.21 -2.44 6.91
C LEU A 85 -9.30 -2.86 5.44
N THR A 86 -9.30 -1.90 4.52
CA THR A 86 -9.58 -2.13 3.09
C THR A 86 -8.35 -2.18 2.21
N GLY A 87 -7.18 -1.73 2.69
CA GLY A 87 -5.96 -1.60 1.88
C GLY A 87 -5.91 -0.37 0.96
N ALA A 88 -6.95 0.47 0.91
CA ALA A 88 -7.15 1.45 -0.17
C ALA A 88 -5.98 2.45 -0.37
N GLY A 89 -5.37 2.95 0.70
CA GLY A 89 -4.21 3.85 0.64
C GLY A 89 -2.87 3.20 0.30
N PHE A 90 -2.81 1.87 0.16
CA PHE A 90 -1.58 1.10 -0.07
C PHE A 90 -1.53 0.49 -1.47
N PHE A 91 -2.29 1.06 -2.42
CA PHE A 91 -2.43 0.53 -3.76
C PHE A 91 -1.11 0.41 -4.52
N ASN A 92 -0.18 1.33 -4.29
CA ASN A 92 1.20 1.29 -4.80
C ASN A 92 1.97 0.03 -4.34
N VAL A 93 1.78 -0.39 -3.09
CA VAL A 93 2.39 -1.61 -2.51
C VAL A 93 1.75 -2.86 -3.12
N PHE A 94 0.43 -2.86 -3.29
CA PHE A 94 -0.26 -3.92 -4.01
C PHE A 94 0.29 -4.09 -5.43
N GLN A 95 0.46 -2.99 -6.15
CA GLN A 95 1.07 -3.01 -7.49
C GLN A 95 2.51 -3.47 -7.46
N PHE A 96 3.31 -2.99 -6.50
CA PHE A 96 4.68 -3.45 -6.31
C PHE A 96 4.74 -4.96 -6.03
N SER A 97 3.82 -5.52 -5.24
CA SER A 97 3.77 -6.96 -4.99
C SER A 97 3.58 -7.80 -6.26
N LEU A 98 3.03 -7.22 -7.33
CA LEU A 98 2.88 -7.88 -8.63
C LEU A 98 4.21 -8.01 -9.38
N SER A 99 5.21 -7.16 -9.11
CA SER A 99 6.55 -7.31 -9.70
C SER A 99 7.38 -8.39 -9.01
N LEU A 100 6.97 -8.83 -7.82
CA LEU A 100 7.63 -9.88 -7.05
C LEU A 100 7.21 -11.28 -7.53
N LYS A 101 8.16 -12.21 -7.58
CA LYS A 101 7.90 -13.62 -7.88
C LYS A 101 7.36 -14.33 -6.63
N ALA A 102 6.03 -14.41 -6.54
CA ALA A 102 5.34 -14.98 -5.41
C ALA A 102 4.23 -15.95 -5.83
N LYS A 103 4.19 -17.14 -5.22
CA LYS A 103 3.12 -18.13 -5.43
C LYS A 103 1.79 -17.65 -4.84
N LYS A 104 1.85 -17.06 -3.64
CA LYS A 104 0.69 -16.55 -2.91
C LYS A 104 0.95 -15.14 -2.40
N ARG A 105 -0.10 -14.32 -2.37
CA ARG A 105 -0.10 -12.97 -1.79
C ARG A 105 -1.19 -12.90 -0.73
N VAL A 106 -0.86 -12.32 0.41
CA VAL A 106 -1.77 -12.22 1.56
C VAL A 106 -1.69 -10.79 2.09
N VAL A 107 -2.84 -10.22 2.38
CA VAL A 107 -2.94 -8.90 3.01
C VAL A 107 -3.03 -9.09 4.51
N CYS A 108 -2.36 -8.23 5.27
CA CYS A 108 -2.49 -8.20 6.72
C CYS A 108 -2.95 -6.80 7.14
N ASN A 109 -4.17 -6.66 7.65
CA ASN A 109 -4.72 -5.33 7.96
C ASN A 109 -4.37 -4.81 9.35
N LEU A 110 -5.04 -3.73 9.75
CA LEU A 110 -4.88 -3.08 11.04
C LEU A 110 -5.24 -3.99 12.24
N ILE A 111 -6.23 -4.87 12.06
CA ILE A 111 -6.67 -5.82 13.10
C ILE A 111 -5.96 -7.18 12.96
N SER A 112 -4.87 -7.23 12.18
CA SER A 112 -4.10 -8.44 11.89
C SER A 112 -4.90 -9.55 11.22
N ASP A 113 -6.01 -9.22 10.55
CA ASP A 113 -6.73 -10.17 9.72
C ASP A 113 -5.94 -10.43 8.43
N LEU A 114 -5.90 -11.71 8.04
CA LEU A 114 -5.05 -12.25 7.00
C LEU A 114 -5.89 -12.91 5.91
N TRP A 115 -6.12 -12.21 4.80
CA TRP A 115 -6.84 -12.75 3.66
C TRP A 115 -5.97 -12.83 2.41
N ASP A 116 -6.32 -13.79 1.57
CA ASP A 116 -5.62 -14.02 0.32
C ASP A 116 -6.05 -13.01 -0.72
N ILE A 117 -5.09 -12.54 -1.51
CA ILE A 117 -5.36 -11.63 -2.61
C ILE A 117 -4.76 -12.15 -3.91
N THR A 118 -5.60 -12.19 -4.94
CA THR A 118 -5.16 -12.60 -6.27
C THR A 118 -4.64 -11.41 -7.08
N PRO A 119 -3.75 -11.65 -8.06
CA PRO A 119 -3.33 -10.61 -9.00
C PRO A 119 -4.50 -9.97 -9.75
N GLY A 120 -5.55 -10.73 -10.05
CA GLY A 120 -6.77 -10.23 -10.69
C GLY A 120 -7.51 -9.22 -9.82
N GLN A 121 -7.67 -9.50 -8.53
CA GLN A 121 -8.27 -8.56 -7.57
C GLN A 121 -7.47 -7.25 -7.46
N ILE A 122 -6.13 -7.33 -7.47
CA ILE A 122 -5.27 -6.13 -7.49
C ILE A 122 -5.50 -5.29 -8.75
N ARG A 123 -5.61 -5.92 -9.92
CA ARG A 123 -5.92 -5.21 -11.17
C ARG A 123 -7.32 -4.61 -11.15
N TRP A 124 -8.31 -5.32 -10.60
CA TRP A 124 -9.68 -4.82 -10.48
C TRP A 124 -9.79 -3.59 -9.58
N MET A 125 -9.05 -3.58 -8.46
CA MET A 125 -8.94 -2.38 -7.62
C MET A 125 -8.40 -1.18 -8.40
N ARG A 126 -7.44 -1.39 -9.32
CA ARG A 126 -6.95 -0.33 -10.22
C ARG A 126 -8.08 0.27 -11.05
N ILE A 127 -8.87 -0.60 -11.68
CA ILE A 127 -9.93 -0.20 -12.61
C ILE A 127 -10.99 0.60 -11.84
N LYS A 128 -11.43 0.09 -10.69
CA LYS A 128 -12.35 0.82 -9.81
C LYS A 128 -11.83 2.19 -9.43
N HIS A 129 -10.56 2.31 -9.06
CA HIS A 129 -9.96 3.59 -8.70
C HIS A 129 -9.92 4.57 -9.88
N ILE A 130 -9.60 4.09 -11.09
CA ILE A 130 -9.63 4.91 -12.30
C ILE A 130 -11.05 5.38 -12.62
N MET A 131 -12.04 4.48 -12.55
CA MET A 131 -13.44 4.83 -12.78
C MET A 131 -13.91 5.91 -11.78
N MET A 132 -13.62 5.73 -10.49
CA MET A 132 -13.96 6.71 -9.46
C MET A 132 -13.25 8.06 -9.70
N SER A 133 -11.99 8.04 -10.16
CA SER A 133 -11.27 9.26 -10.49
C SER A 133 -11.90 10.01 -11.66
N ILE A 134 -12.38 9.30 -12.69
CA ILE A 134 -13.06 9.92 -13.85
C ILE A 134 -14.38 10.55 -13.41
N ILE A 135 -15.18 9.82 -12.63
CA ILE A 135 -16.45 10.34 -12.08
C ILE A 135 -16.20 11.56 -11.22
N SER A 136 -15.18 11.52 -10.35
CA SER A 136 -14.80 12.65 -9.51
C SER A 136 -14.35 13.85 -10.36
N MET A 137 -13.58 13.63 -11.42
CA MET A 137 -13.12 14.70 -12.31
C MET A 137 -14.30 15.37 -13.03
N ALA A 138 -15.24 14.59 -13.55
CA ALA A 138 -16.45 15.11 -14.20
C ALA A 138 -17.31 15.92 -13.21
N GLY A 139 -17.53 15.38 -12.00
CA GLY A 139 -18.27 16.08 -10.95
C GLY A 139 -17.61 17.40 -10.54
N SER A 140 -16.29 17.41 -10.35
CA SER A 140 -15.53 18.62 -10.05
C SER A 140 -15.60 19.65 -11.17
N MET A 141 -15.60 19.23 -12.44
CA MET A 141 -15.72 20.13 -13.58
C MET A 141 -17.10 20.80 -13.61
N ILE A 142 -18.17 20.03 -13.41
CA ILE A 142 -19.54 20.54 -13.33
C ILE A 142 -19.67 21.52 -12.17
N ALA A 143 -19.23 21.12 -10.96
CA ALA A 143 -19.27 21.99 -9.78
C ALA A 143 -18.45 23.26 -9.99
N GLY A 144 -17.28 23.17 -10.63
CA GLY A 144 -16.43 24.30 -10.97
C GLY A 144 -17.13 25.32 -11.86
N LEU A 145 -17.90 24.87 -12.85
CA LEU A 145 -18.72 25.75 -13.70
C LEU A 145 -19.77 26.51 -12.89
N PHE A 146 -20.47 25.82 -11.97
CA PHE A 146 -21.43 26.48 -11.07
C PHE A 146 -20.76 27.50 -10.14
N VAL A 147 -19.61 27.17 -9.58
CA VAL A 147 -18.85 28.05 -8.69
C VAL A 147 -18.37 29.30 -9.45
N LEU A 148 -17.83 29.15 -10.66
CA LEU A 148 -17.41 30.27 -11.51
C LEU A 148 -18.56 31.20 -11.88
N TRP A 149 -19.79 30.67 -12.02
CA TRP A 149 -20.96 31.48 -12.32
C TRP A 149 -21.55 32.17 -11.07
N LEU A 150 -21.62 31.46 -9.94
CA LEU A 150 -22.25 31.95 -8.71
C LEU A 150 -21.35 32.88 -7.88
N LEU A 151 -20.03 32.67 -7.87
CA LEU A 151 -19.09 33.48 -7.08
C LEU A 151 -19.11 34.96 -7.48
N PRO A 152 -19.03 35.35 -8.76
CA PRO A 152 -19.07 36.77 -9.15
C PRO A 152 -20.39 37.44 -8.77
N LEU A 153 -21.51 36.70 -8.87
CA LEU A 153 -22.83 37.20 -8.47
C LEU A 153 -22.91 37.43 -6.96
N LYS A 154 -22.37 36.50 -6.15
CA LYS A 154 -22.28 36.68 -4.70
C LYS A 154 -21.32 37.82 -4.31
N LEU A 155 -20.18 37.94 -5.00
CA LEU A 155 -19.19 38.99 -4.75
C LEU A 155 -19.80 40.38 -4.98
N LYS A 156 -20.45 40.60 -6.13
CA LYS A 156 -21.17 41.85 -6.42
C LYS A 156 -22.28 42.17 -5.41
N ARG A 157 -22.94 41.15 -4.87
CA ARG A 157 -24.01 41.32 -3.86
C ARG A 157 -23.47 41.68 -2.48
N LEU A 158 -22.24 41.26 -2.16
CA LEU A 158 -21.55 41.62 -0.92
C LEU A 158 -20.96 43.04 -1.00
N GLU A 159 -20.37 43.42 -2.14
CA GLU A 159 -19.90 44.79 -2.39
C GLU A 159 -21.05 45.81 -2.23
N LYS A 160 -22.23 45.54 -2.81
CA LYS A 160 -23.44 46.39 -2.68
C LYS A 160 -24.05 46.45 -1.27
N LYS A 161 -23.64 45.58 -0.35
CA LYS A 161 -24.13 45.56 1.04
C LYS A 161 -23.16 46.20 2.04
N GLY A 162 -21.93 46.49 1.59
CA GLY A 162 -20.89 47.15 2.38
C GLY A 162 -20.80 48.66 2.17
N GLU A 163 -21.53 49.20 1.18
CA GLU A 163 -21.94 50.61 1.07
C GLU A 163 -23.28 50.82 1.78
#